data_AF-A0A972R569-F1
#
_entry.id   AF-A0A972R569-F1
#
_cell.length_a   1.000
_cell.length_b   1.000
_cell.length_c   1.000
_cell.angle_alpha   90.00
_cell.angle_beta   90.00
_cell.angle_gamma   90.00
#
_symmetry.space_group_name_H-M   'P 1'
#
loop_
_entity.id
_entity.type
_entity.pdbx_description
1 polymer ?
#
loop_
_entity_poly.entity_id
_entity_poly.type
_entity_poly.pdbx_seq_one_letter_code
_entity_poly.pdbx_strand_id
1 'polypeptide(L)' 'MKYCPKCHSEYQDSATICADCQTPLVNYVPFCKKCDGDIGERDIFCPHCGVLLPERIPDENDVPECEDHP' A
#
# COMPACT_ATOMS: atom_id res chain seq x y z
N MET A 1 -11.46 11.13 0.68
CA MET A 1 -11.37 11.44 2.12
C MET A 1 -10.89 10.17 2.81
N LYS A 2 -9.74 10.21 3.50
CA LYS A 2 -9.22 9.05 4.23
C LYS A 2 -9.57 9.18 5.72
N TYR A 3 -9.82 8.05 6.36
CA TYR A 3 -10.22 7.98 7.76
C TYR A 3 -9.22 7.19 8.57
N CYS A 4 -8.87 7.71 9.75
CA CYS A 4 -7.92 7.08 10.64
C CYS A 4 -8.44 5.69 11.05
N PRO A 5 -7.66 4.61 10.94
CA PRO A 5 -8.13 3.25 11.29
C PRO A 5 -8.40 3.07 12.78
N LYS A 6 -7.91 3.98 13.63
CA LYS A 6 -8.05 3.88 15.09
C LYS A 6 -9.21 4.71 15.64
N CYS A 7 -9.32 5.97 15.21
CA CYS A 7 -10.33 6.89 15.74
C CYS A 7 -11.40 7.30 14.73
N HIS A 8 -11.28 6.86 13.47
CA HIS A 8 -12.15 7.23 12.35
C HIS A 8 -12.23 8.75 12.07
N SER A 9 -11.31 9.55 12.61
CA SER A 9 -11.18 10.96 12.21
C SER A 9 -10.75 11.06 10.76
N GLU A 10 -11.31 12.03 10.06
CA GLU A 10 -10.87 12.40 8.71
C GLU A 10 -9.46 12.99 8.74
N TYR A 11 -8.64 12.64 7.75
CA TYR A 11 -7.30 13.21 7.60
C TYR A 11 -6.95 13.45 6.13
N GLN A 12 -5.96 14.31 5.91
CA GLN A 12 -5.43 14.62 4.57
C GLN A 12 -4.38 13.59 4.15
N ASP A 13 -4.32 13.21 2.88
CA ASP A 13 -3.34 12.23 2.35
C ASP A 13 -1.87 12.53 2.69
N SER A 14 -1.52 13.79 2.95
CA SER A 14 -0.17 14.20 3.37
C SER A 14 0.12 13.98 4.87
N ALA A 15 -0.88 13.63 5.67
CA ALA A 15 -0.73 13.43 7.11
C ALA A 15 -0.11 12.06 7.40
N THR A 16 1.08 12.06 7.99
CA THR A 16 1.79 10.85 8.43
C THR A 16 1.39 10.38 9.82
N ILE A 17 0.73 11.25 10.61
CA ILE A 17 0.24 10.97 11.97
C ILE A 17 -1.15 11.59 12.13
N CYS A 18 -2.03 10.87 12.81
CA CYS A 18 -3.38 11.32 13.11
C CYS A 18 -3.35 12.41 14.19
N ALA A 19 -3.97 13.55 13.91
CA ALA A 19 -4.01 14.68 14.84
C ALA A 19 -4.76 14.35 16.14
N ASP A 20 -5.81 13.52 16.08
CA ASP A 20 -6.64 13.19 17.25
C ASP A 20 -6.02 12.10 18.14
N CYS A 21 -5.59 10.98 17.56
CA CYS A 21 -5.19 9.80 18.32
C CYS A 21 -3.69 9.49 18.25
N GLN A 22 -2.91 10.35 17.58
CA GLN A 22 -1.46 10.24 17.37
C GLN A 22 -1.00 8.92 16.76
N THR A 23 -1.92 8.18 16.13
CA THR A 23 -1.58 6.93 15.43
C THR A 23 -0.88 7.28 14.11
N PRO A 24 0.16 6.55 13.71
CA PRO A 24 0.78 6.70 12.40
C PRO A 24 -0.25 6.42 11.30
N LEU A 25 -0.47 7.43 10.44
CA LEU A 25 -1.34 7.40 9.27
C LEU A 25 -0.57 7.13 7.98
N VAL A 26 0.76 6.97 8.09
CA VAL A 26 1.67 6.72 6.96
C VAL A 26 1.04 5.75 5.98
N ASN A 27 0.69 6.30 4.82
CA ASN A 27 0.63 5.58 3.57
C ASN A 27 1.99 4.88 3.46
N TYR A 28 2.03 3.62 3.86
CA TYR A 28 3.26 2.84 3.95
C TYR A 28 3.73 2.66 2.53
N VAL A 29 4.54 3.61 2.01
CA VAL A 29 5.22 3.47 0.73
C VAL A 29 6.07 2.22 0.90
N PRO A 30 5.69 1.09 0.29
CA PRO A 30 6.48 -0.11 0.45
C PRO A 30 7.88 0.16 -0.09
N PHE A 31 8.90 -0.22 0.66
CA PHE A 31 10.26 -0.27 0.17
C PHE A 31 10.68 -1.72 0.02
N CYS A 32 11.49 -1.99 -0.98
CA CYS A 32 11.99 -3.33 -1.24
C CYS A 32 12.96 -3.75 -0.13
N LYS A 33 12.65 -4.81 0.62
CA LYS A 33 13.59 -5.34 1.63
C LYS A 33 14.90 -5.90 1.04
N LYS A 34 14.99 -6.03 -0.29
CA LYS A 34 16.17 -6.57 -0.99
C LYS A 34 17.06 -5.49 -1.58
N CYS A 35 16.51 -4.39 -2.07
CA CYS A 35 17.26 -3.34 -2.76
C CYS A 35 16.97 -1.93 -2.27
N ASP A 36 16.12 -1.78 -1.25
CA ASP A 36 15.69 -0.53 -0.63
C ASP A 36 15.08 0.49 -1.62
N GLY A 37 14.69 0.03 -2.81
CA GLY A 37 14.00 0.84 -3.82
C GLY A 37 12.55 1.07 -3.42
N ASP A 38 12.00 2.20 -3.87
CA ASP A 38 10.58 2.50 -3.72
C ASP A 38 9.73 1.50 -4.51
N ILE A 39 8.56 1.18 -3.97
CA ILE A 39 7.60 0.26 -4.57
C ILE A 39 6.26 0.96 -4.54
N GLY A 40 5.47 0.84 -5.61
CA GLY A 40 4.10 1.34 -5.63
C GLY A 40 3.20 0.56 -4.67
N GLU A 41 2.17 1.20 -4.15
CA GLU A 41 1.24 0.60 -3.17
C GLU A 41 0.54 -0.68 -3.68
N ARG A 42 0.44 -0.83 -5.01
CA ARG A 42 -0.22 -1.95 -5.70
C ARG A 42 0.76 -2.90 -6.40
N ASP A 43 2.06 -2.62 -6.37
CA ASP A 43 3.05 -3.45 -7.02
C ASP A 43 3.27 -4.74 -6.22
N ILE A 44 3.18 -5.89 -6.91
CA ILE A 44 3.49 -7.22 -6.37
C ILE A 44 4.93 -7.65 -6.66
N PHE A 45 5.62 -6.90 -7.53
CA PHE A 45 7.04 -7.07 -7.87
C PHE A 45 7.77 -5.74 -7.69
N CYS A 46 9.02 -5.78 -7.23
CA CYS A 46 9.83 -4.58 -7.13
C CYS A 46 10.29 -4.13 -8.53
N PRO A 47 10.02 -2.88 -8.96
CA PRO A 47 10.43 -2.39 -10.29
C PRO A 47 11.94 -2.19 -10.43
N HIS A 48 12.67 -2.08 -9.31
CA HIS A 48 14.12 -1.84 -9.32
C HIS A 48 14.96 -3.12 -9.40
N CYS A 49 14.51 -4.22 -8.77
CA CYS A 49 15.28 -5.45 -8.69
C CYS A 49 14.54 -6.72 -9.15
N GLY A 50 13.26 -6.61 -9.50
CA GLY A 50 12.45 -7.71 -10.00
C GLY A 50 12.08 -8.76 -8.95
N VAL A 51 12.33 -8.52 -7.66
CA VAL A 51 11.95 -9.47 -6.61
C VAL A 51 10.43 -9.45 -6.40
N LEU A 52 9.85 -10.64 -6.23
CA LEU A 52 8.45 -10.81 -5.85
C LEU A 52 8.23 -10.40 -4.39
N LEU A 53 7.11 -9.75 -4.11
CA LEU A 53 6.72 -9.30 -2.77
C LEU A 53 5.58 -10.21 -2.26
N PRO A 54 5.90 -11.33 -1.58
CA PRO A 54 4.89 -12.31 -1.16
C PRO A 54 3.87 -11.72 -0.17
N GLU A 55 4.25 -10.68 0.56
CA GLU A 55 3.41 -9.94 1.50
C GLU A 55 2.26 -9.16 0.81
N ARG A 56 2.32 -9.02 -0.52
CA ARG A 56 1.43 -8.17 -1.33
C ARG A 56 0.57 -8.95 -2.32
N ILE A 57 0.74 -10.26 -2.40
CA ILE A 57 -0.08 -11.10 -3.28
C ILE A 57 -1.49 -11.16 -2.66
N PRO A 58 -2.52 -10.59 -3.31
CA PRO A 58 -3.89 -10.75 -2.82
C PRO A 58 -4.24 -12.24 -2.83
N ASP A 59 -4.96 -12.67 -1.79
CA ASP A 59 -5.51 -14.02 -1.72
C ASP A 59 -6.37 -14.27 -2.98
N GLU A 60 -6.36 -15.49 -3.50
CA GLU A 60 -6.96 -15.92 -4.79
C GLU A 60 -8.44 -15.56 -5.00
N ASN A 61 -9.09 -15.02 -3.98
CA ASN A 61 -10.46 -14.57 -3.94
C ASN A 61 -10.69 -13.10 -4.40
N ASP A 62 -9.64 -12.29 -4.58
CA ASP A 62 -9.71 -10.88 -5.00
C ASP A 62 -8.93 -10.62 -6.30
N VAL A 63 -8.93 -11.59 -7.23
CA VAL A 63 -8.37 -11.37 -8.57
C VAL A 63 -9.52 -10.90 -9.46
N PRO A 64 -9.58 -9.61 -9.87
CA PRO A 64 -10.53 -9.20 -10.87
C PRO A 64 -10.26 -10.01 -12.13
N GLU A 65 -11.30 -10.68 -12.64
CA GLU A 65 -11.27 -11.46 -13.86
C GLU A 65 -10.56 -10.66 -14.95
N CYS A 66 -9.53 -11.25 -15.56
CA CYS A 66 -8.77 -10.61 -16.62
C CYS A 66 -9.75 -10.16 -17.71
N GLU A 67 -9.90 -8.86 -17.94
CA GLU A 67 -10.69 -8.39 -19.06
C GLU A 67 -9.97 -8.79 -20.35
N ASP A 68 -10.64 -9.59 -21.18
CA ASP A 68 -10.15 -10.00 -22.50
C ASP A 68 -10.17 -8.75 -23.40
N HIS A 69 -9.01 -8.13 -23.59
CA HIS A 69 -8.85 -7.02 -24.53
C HIS A 69 -8.73 -7.59 -25.96
N PRO A 70 -9.57 -7.14 -26.92
CA PRO A 70 -9.60 -7.64 -28.30
C PRO A 70 -8.40 -7.21 -29.15
#